data_AF-B4WGC1-F1
#
_entry.id   AF-B4WGC1-F1
#
_cell.length_a   1.000
_cell.length_b   1.000
_cell.length_c   1.000
_cell.angle_alpha   90.00
_cell.angle_beta   90.00
_cell.angle_gamma   90.00
#
_symmetry.space_group_name_H-M   'P 1'
#
loop_
_entity.id
_entity.type
_entity.pdbx_description
1 polymer ?
#
loop_
_entity_poly.entity_id
_entity_poly.type
_entity_poly.pdbx_seq_one_letter_code
_entity_poly.pdbx_strand_id
1 'polypeptide(L)'
;MAIELKEDLAYILLKKMSDRPDSSEPLPLSLTAADFVGRNTDRTEILAHLDYMNQKGYIKADFSGDAYADSGPNPLPDNVELQSVELTPSGQDLFKRMSENPPEGLQSGPSTPIATKDMDFLKKVMLKGHISDIYDARDLTEIVFRTMRDLMTTEAAGNVASELHTSAVDTDKKAAQEEVADLWKDSNPLVRFLSQIRPKLKFDDKTFFFRIEKEGGLPKTTGPQTVVKAVFSATKEELSNERVAEIAEFMPGEVRTLWEEA
;
A
#
# COMPACT_ATOMS: atom_id res chain seq x y z
N MET A 1 23.98 -9.55 10.44
CA MET A 1 23.78 -9.73 8.98
C MET A 1 24.22 -8.45 8.31
N ALA A 2 25.06 -8.51 7.27
CA ALA A 2 25.38 -7.32 6.48
C ALA A 2 24.19 -7.06 5.55
N ILE A 3 23.43 -6.00 5.81
CA ILE A 3 22.35 -5.55 4.93
C ILE A 3 23.01 -4.78 3.79
N GLU A 4 22.69 -5.16 2.56
CA GLU A 4 23.10 -4.42 1.37
C GLU A 4 22.26 -3.14 1.27
N LEU A 5 22.92 -1.98 1.12
CA LEU A 5 22.22 -0.70 1.03
C LEU A 5 21.43 -0.64 -0.29
N LYS A 6 20.11 -0.61 -0.21
CA LYS A 6 19.25 -0.28 -1.35
C LYS A 6 19.43 1.20 -1.70
N GLU A 7 20.07 1.47 -2.83
CA GLU A 7 20.48 2.82 -3.25
C GLU A 7 19.30 3.78 -3.44
N ASP A 8 18.17 3.24 -3.85
CA ASP A 8 16.93 3.95 -4.12
C ASP A 8 16.22 4.39 -2.81
N LEU A 9 16.31 3.59 -1.74
CA LEU A 9 15.90 3.97 -0.38
C LEU A 9 16.86 5.00 0.22
N ALA A 10 18.17 4.79 0.05
CA ALA A 10 19.19 5.72 0.50
C ALA A 10 19.00 7.11 -0.13
N TYR A 11 18.70 7.16 -1.43
CA TYR A 11 18.41 8.40 -2.14
C TYR A 11 17.19 9.13 -1.56
N ILE A 12 16.08 8.42 -1.30
CA ILE A 12 14.86 9.01 -0.71
C ILE A 12 15.18 9.62 0.66
N LEU A 13 15.88 8.87 1.51
CA LEU A 13 16.26 9.32 2.86
C LEU A 13 17.16 10.56 2.80
N LEU A 14 18.20 10.54 1.96
CA LEU A 14 19.12 11.66 1.77
C LEU A 14 18.41 12.90 1.21
N LYS A 15 17.52 12.71 0.23
CA LYS A 15 16.71 13.78 -0.34
C LYS A 15 15.83 14.43 0.74
N LYS A 16 15.12 13.64 1.51
CA LYS A 16 14.26 14.12 2.61
C LYS A 16 15.05 14.90 3.65
N MET A 17 16.25 14.45 4.00
CA MET A 17 17.12 15.16 4.93
C MET A 17 17.64 16.47 4.33
N SER A 18 17.97 16.48 3.04
CA SER A 18 18.52 17.64 2.31
C SER A 18 17.48 18.72 2.03
N ASP A 19 16.21 18.35 1.84
CA ASP A 19 15.10 19.28 1.60
C ASP A 19 14.71 20.07 2.87
N ARG A 20 15.30 19.77 4.03
CA ARG A 20 15.09 20.50 5.29
C ARG A 20 15.83 21.84 5.29
N PRO A 21 15.29 22.90 5.93
CA PRO A 21 15.94 24.22 5.99
C PRO A 21 17.37 24.18 6.54
N ASP A 22 17.61 23.36 7.58
CA ASP A 22 18.90 23.20 8.25
C ASP A 22 19.28 21.71 8.34
N SER A 23 19.62 21.12 7.18
CA SER A 23 19.91 19.69 7.06
C SER A 23 21.11 19.19 7.91
N SER A 24 21.98 20.11 8.33
CA SER A 24 23.14 19.86 9.20
C SER A 24 22.82 19.92 10.70
N GLU A 25 21.58 20.21 11.08
CA GLU A 25 21.14 20.12 12.48
C GLU A 25 20.47 18.78 12.78
N PRO A 26 20.57 18.28 14.02
CA PRO A 26 19.90 17.06 14.46
C PRO A 26 18.40 17.32 14.61
N LEU A 27 17.69 17.26 13.48
CA LEU A 27 16.25 17.48 13.41
C LEU A 27 15.50 16.14 13.25
N PRO A 28 14.25 16.04 13.76
CA PRO A 28 13.39 14.92 13.43
C PRO A 28 13.23 14.76 11.92
N LEU A 29 13.13 13.52 11.47
CA LEU A 29 12.84 13.19 10.07
C LEU A 29 11.41 12.68 9.96
N SER A 30 10.54 13.46 9.30
CA SER A 30 9.20 12.99 9.00
C SER A 30 9.27 12.03 7.81
N LEU A 31 9.13 10.74 8.12
CA LEU A 31 9.03 9.66 7.15
C LEU A 31 7.60 9.11 7.16
N THR A 32 7.06 8.91 5.97
CA THR A 32 5.74 8.33 5.77
C THR A 32 5.84 7.18 4.77
N ALA A 33 4.89 6.25 4.81
CA ALA A 33 4.81 5.18 3.81
C ALA A 33 4.73 5.74 2.37
N ALA A 34 4.17 6.94 2.21
CA ALA A 34 4.13 7.69 0.96
C ALA A 34 5.52 7.92 0.32
N ASP A 35 6.56 8.01 1.14
CA ASP A 35 7.90 8.35 0.67
C ASP A 35 8.60 7.17 0.00
N PHE A 36 8.19 5.94 0.32
CA PHE A 36 8.83 4.70 -0.12
C PHE A 36 7.92 3.84 -0.99
N VAL A 37 6.88 4.45 -1.57
CA VAL A 37 5.92 3.76 -2.43
C VAL A 37 6.66 3.02 -3.54
N GLY A 38 6.33 1.74 -3.68
CA GLY A 38 6.86 0.90 -4.74
C GLY A 38 8.25 0.35 -4.52
N ARG A 39 8.82 0.50 -3.31
CA ARG A 39 10.18 0.04 -3.00
C ARG A 39 10.24 -1.26 -2.22
N ASN A 40 9.09 -1.91 -2.03
CA ASN A 40 8.92 -3.16 -1.27
C ASN A 40 9.76 -3.13 0.01
N THR A 41 9.41 -2.19 0.90
CA THR A 41 10.16 -1.91 2.12
C THR A 41 9.22 -1.69 3.28
N ASP A 42 9.69 -1.96 4.49
CA ASP A 42 8.97 -1.80 5.74
C ASP A 42 9.77 -0.94 6.72
N ARG A 43 9.16 -0.66 7.88
CA ARG A 43 9.79 0.17 8.92
C ARG A 43 11.13 -0.40 9.40
N THR A 44 11.23 -1.72 9.55
CA THR A 44 12.46 -2.37 10.03
C THR A 44 13.58 -2.22 9.01
N GLU A 45 13.27 -2.38 7.73
CA GLU A 45 14.22 -2.19 6.65
C GLU A 45 14.67 -0.72 6.53
N ILE A 46 13.75 0.25 6.64
CA ILE A 46 14.09 1.68 6.65
C ILE A 46 15.04 2.02 7.82
N LEU A 47 14.75 1.52 9.03
CA LEU A 47 15.62 1.70 10.19
C LEU A 47 17.00 1.07 9.99
N ALA A 48 17.06 -0.10 9.37
CA ALA A 48 18.32 -0.75 9.05
C ALA A 48 19.17 0.07 8.04
N HIS A 49 18.53 0.72 7.06
CA HIS A 49 19.22 1.60 6.12
C HIS A 49 19.75 2.86 6.81
N LEU A 50 18.96 3.45 7.71
CA LEU A 50 19.40 4.57 8.53
C LEU A 50 20.59 4.19 9.42
N ASP A 51 20.55 3.04 10.09
CA ASP A 51 21.67 2.54 10.90
C ASP A 51 22.92 2.33 10.04
N TYR A 52 22.78 1.70 8.87
CA TYR A 52 23.89 1.53 7.93
C TYR A 52 24.51 2.88 7.51
N MET A 53 23.67 3.85 7.15
CA MET A 53 24.13 5.19 6.75
C MET A 53 24.83 5.92 7.90
N ASN A 54 24.36 5.72 9.14
CA ASN A 54 24.97 6.24 10.35
C ASN A 54 26.36 5.63 10.59
N GLN A 55 26.47 4.30 10.50
CA GLN A 55 27.75 3.58 10.64
C GLN A 55 28.77 3.96 9.58
N LYS A 56 28.32 4.28 8.35
CA LYS A 56 29.19 4.78 7.27
C LYS A 56 29.52 6.26 7.37
N GLY A 57 28.93 6.99 8.31
CA GLY A 57 29.17 8.40 8.55
C GLY A 57 28.48 9.35 7.57
N TYR A 58 27.54 8.85 6.75
CA TYR A 58 26.75 9.70 5.84
C TYR A 58 25.75 10.57 6.61
N ILE A 59 25.26 10.05 7.73
CA ILE A 59 24.36 10.77 8.64
C ILE A 59 24.88 10.62 10.07
N LYS A 60 24.39 11.46 10.97
CA LYS A 60 24.40 11.19 12.41
C LYS A 60 22.97 11.04 12.87
N ALA A 61 22.58 9.82 13.19
CA ALA A 61 21.24 9.48 13.63
C ALA A 61 21.24 9.22 15.13
N ASP A 62 20.26 9.80 15.82
CA ASP A 62 19.94 9.49 17.21
C ASP A 62 18.72 8.57 17.23
N PHE A 63 18.89 7.38 17.81
CA PHE A 63 17.84 6.37 17.94
C PHE A 63 17.49 6.19 19.41
N SER A 64 16.20 6.10 19.71
CA SER A 64 15.72 5.66 21.02
C SER A 64 15.33 4.19 20.97
N GLY A 65 15.54 3.49 22.08
CA GLY A 65 15.34 2.04 22.20
C GLY A 65 16.65 1.27 21.97
N ASP A 66 16.69 0.01 22.37
CA ASP A 66 17.86 -0.86 22.20
C ASP A 66 17.60 -1.88 21.08
N ALA A 67 18.22 -1.66 19.92
CA ALA A 67 18.12 -2.55 18.76
C ALA A 67 18.95 -3.85 18.93
N TYR A 68 19.82 -3.92 19.94
CA TYR A 68 20.82 -4.98 20.11
C TYR A 68 20.90 -5.49 21.57
N ALA A 69 19.80 -5.45 22.32
CA ALA A 69 19.76 -5.89 23.71
C ALA A 69 20.07 -7.39 23.84
N ASP A 70 21.29 -7.74 24.24
CA ASP A 70 21.75 -9.13 24.36
C ASP A 70 21.17 -9.87 25.60
N SER A 71 20.34 -9.23 26.45
CA SER A 71 19.53 -9.90 27.49
C SER A 71 18.41 -9.04 28.10
N GLY A 72 17.22 -9.64 28.31
CA GLY A 72 15.99 -9.01 28.87
C GLY A 72 14.72 -9.46 28.11
N PRO A 73 13.47 -9.19 28.56
CA PRO A 73 12.28 -9.48 27.77
C PRO A 73 12.28 -8.51 26.59
N ASN A 74 12.93 -8.97 25.51
CA ASN A 74 13.28 -8.31 24.27
C ASN A 74 12.40 -7.09 23.92
N PRO A 75 12.95 -5.88 23.67
CA PRO A 75 12.17 -4.90 22.93
C PRO A 75 12.01 -5.46 21.51
N LEU A 76 10.76 -5.67 21.09
CA LEU A 76 10.44 -5.96 19.71
C LEU A 76 11.01 -4.82 18.83
N PRO A 77 11.42 -5.08 17.57
CA PRO A 77 11.87 -4.04 16.62
C PRO A 77 10.87 -2.88 16.46
N ASP A 78 9.63 -3.07 16.91
CA ASP A 78 8.60 -2.05 17.03
C ASP A 78 8.98 -0.87 17.96
N ASN A 79 9.90 -1.07 18.92
CA ASN A 79 10.24 -0.08 19.95
C ASN A 79 11.47 0.81 19.62
N VAL A 80 12.10 0.61 18.46
CA VAL A 80 13.21 1.47 18.01
C VAL A 80 12.63 2.63 17.21
N GLU A 81 12.98 3.86 17.59
CA GLU A 81 12.51 5.08 16.92
C GLU A 81 13.68 6.00 16.57
N LEU A 82 13.61 6.62 15.40
CA LEU A 82 14.53 7.69 15.02
C LEU A 82 14.07 8.99 15.69
N GLN A 83 14.89 9.53 16.61
CA GLN A 83 14.59 10.77 17.31
C GLN A 83 15.03 11.98 16.48
N SER A 84 16.25 11.96 15.99
CA SER A 84 16.81 13.03 15.18
C SER A 84 17.84 12.51 14.20
N VAL A 85 18.07 13.27 13.14
CA VAL A 85 19.11 12.96 12.16
C VAL A 85 19.72 14.23 11.58
N GLU A 86 21.04 14.26 11.55
CA GLU A 86 21.87 15.27 10.88
C GLU A 86 22.48 14.66 9.61
N LEU A 87 22.48 15.43 8.52
CA LEU A 87 23.18 15.08 7.29
C LEU A 87 24.64 15.56 7.39
N THR A 88 25.60 14.64 7.25
CA THR A 88 27.03 15.01 7.30
C THR A 88 27.51 15.55 5.94
N PRO A 89 28.69 16.19 5.87
CA PRO A 89 29.28 16.57 4.59
C PRO A 89 29.43 15.39 3.61
N SER A 90 29.76 14.19 4.13
CA SER A 90 29.86 12.99 3.28
C SER A 90 28.50 12.50 2.77
N GLY A 91 27.43 12.67 3.57
CA GLY A 91 26.06 12.41 3.14
C GLY A 91 25.58 13.40 2.09
N GLN A 92 25.94 14.69 2.23
CA GLN A 92 25.66 15.71 1.21
C GLN A 92 26.35 15.39 -0.12
N ASP A 93 27.63 14.98 -0.08
CA ASP A 93 28.36 14.55 -1.26
C ASP A 93 27.75 13.30 -1.90
N LEU A 94 27.33 12.33 -1.09
CA LEU A 94 26.64 11.13 -1.57
C LEU A 94 25.30 11.50 -2.24
N PHE A 95 24.51 12.35 -1.61
CA PHE A 95 23.24 12.83 -2.16
C PHE A 95 23.44 13.55 -3.50
N LYS A 96 24.47 14.40 -3.59
CA LYS A 96 24.80 15.11 -4.83
C LYS A 96 25.14 14.12 -5.95
N ARG A 97 25.99 13.13 -5.69
CA ARG A 97 26.35 12.09 -6.68
C ARG A 97 25.14 11.28 -7.15
N MET A 98 24.28 10.88 -6.22
CA MET A 98 23.05 10.15 -6.53
C MET A 98 22.00 11.04 -7.21
N SER A 99 22.03 12.35 -7.02
CA SER A 99 21.14 13.28 -7.74
C SER A 99 21.59 13.50 -9.18
N GLU A 100 22.91 13.51 -9.41
CA GLU A 100 23.51 13.61 -10.75
C GLU A 100 23.36 12.30 -11.53
N ASN A 101 23.41 11.15 -10.85
CA ASN A 101 23.15 9.81 -11.41
C ASN A 101 22.13 9.06 -10.54
N PRO A 102 20.81 9.28 -10.77
CA PRO A 102 19.74 8.66 -9.99
C PRO A 102 19.78 7.12 -10.01
N PRO A 103 19.63 6.44 -8.85
CA PRO A 103 19.54 4.98 -8.80
C PRO A 103 18.44 4.42 -9.71
N GLU A 104 18.72 3.30 -10.39
CA GLU A 104 17.79 2.67 -11.34
C GLU A 104 16.45 2.30 -10.69
N GLY A 105 16.47 1.86 -9.42
CA GLY A 105 15.28 1.54 -8.63
C GLY A 105 14.33 2.70 -8.39
N LEU A 106 14.73 3.95 -8.66
CA LEU A 106 13.82 5.11 -8.60
C LEU A 106 12.78 5.10 -9.74
N GLN A 107 13.06 4.42 -10.86
CA GLN A 107 12.18 4.38 -12.03
C GLN A 107 11.09 3.30 -11.93
N SER A 108 11.23 2.38 -10.98
CA SER A 108 10.31 1.28 -10.73
C SER A 108 9.65 1.45 -9.36
N GLY A 109 8.51 2.13 -9.33
CA GLY A 109 7.62 2.14 -8.16
C GLY A 109 6.26 2.76 -8.51
N PRO A 110 5.12 2.21 -8.06
CA PRO A 110 3.81 2.83 -8.24
C PRO A 110 3.77 4.30 -7.77
N SER A 111 3.01 5.12 -8.49
CA SER A 111 3.06 6.59 -8.39
C SER A 111 2.23 7.22 -7.26
N THR A 112 1.66 6.44 -6.34
CA THR A 112 0.65 6.95 -5.39
C THR A 112 0.89 6.49 -3.96
N PRO A 113 1.04 7.40 -2.99
CA PRO A 113 0.97 7.11 -1.55
C PRO A 113 -0.24 6.27 -1.16
N ILE A 114 -0.07 5.27 -0.29
CA ILE A 114 -1.20 4.71 0.47
C ILE A 114 -1.56 5.76 1.52
N ALA A 115 -2.76 6.31 1.42
CA ALA A 115 -3.27 7.14 2.50
C ALA A 115 -3.44 6.25 3.75
N THR A 116 -2.99 6.71 4.92
CA THR A 116 -3.07 5.99 6.22
C THR A 116 -4.47 5.51 6.58
N LYS A 117 -5.46 6.02 5.86
CA LYS A 117 -6.88 5.73 5.95
C LYS A 117 -7.16 4.28 5.51
N ASP A 118 -6.83 3.86 4.29
CA ASP A 118 -7.20 2.53 3.73
C ASP A 118 -6.54 1.30 4.41
N MET A 119 -5.70 1.52 5.42
CA MET A 119 -4.82 0.53 6.03
C MET A 119 -5.57 -0.65 6.65
N ASP A 120 -6.73 -0.43 7.29
CA ASP A 120 -7.44 -1.50 7.97
C ASP A 120 -8.10 -2.46 6.97
N PHE A 121 -8.74 -1.94 5.93
CA PHE A 121 -9.27 -2.75 4.83
C PHE A 121 -8.13 -3.53 4.14
N LEU A 122 -7.04 -2.86 3.79
CA LEU A 122 -5.92 -3.50 3.09
C LEU A 122 -5.23 -4.55 3.95
N LYS A 123 -5.10 -4.35 5.28
CA LYS A 123 -4.60 -5.38 6.21
C LYS A 123 -5.50 -6.62 6.25
N LYS A 124 -6.83 -6.46 6.18
CA LYS A 124 -7.75 -7.61 6.06
C LYS A 124 -7.47 -8.39 4.77
N VAL A 125 -7.31 -7.68 3.64
CA VAL A 125 -6.99 -8.29 2.35
C VAL A 125 -5.64 -9.00 2.40
N MET A 126 -4.60 -8.38 2.99
CA MET A 126 -3.30 -9.00 3.18
C MET A 126 -3.38 -10.31 3.97
N LEU A 127 -4.06 -10.27 5.12
CA LEU A 127 -4.19 -11.42 6.00
C LEU A 127 -4.93 -12.58 5.31
N LYS A 128 -6.06 -12.29 4.67
CA LYS A 128 -6.89 -13.30 3.99
C LYS A 128 -6.27 -13.79 2.68
N GLY A 129 -5.49 -12.95 2.01
CA GLY A 129 -4.87 -13.21 0.71
C GLY A 129 -3.44 -13.75 0.80
N HIS A 130 -2.86 -13.85 2.00
CA HIS A 130 -1.43 -14.15 2.18
C HIS A 130 -0.51 -13.21 1.40
N ILE A 131 -0.88 -11.93 1.34
CA ILE A 131 -0.12 -10.90 0.64
C ILE A 131 0.77 -10.21 1.68
N SER A 132 2.08 -10.24 1.47
CA SER A 132 3.07 -9.70 2.40
C SER A 132 3.21 -8.18 2.31
N ASP A 133 2.93 -7.60 1.14
CA ASP A 133 3.02 -6.16 0.90
C ASP A 133 1.63 -5.52 0.81
N ILE A 134 1.45 -4.41 1.51
CA ILE A 134 0.22 -3.62 1.50
C ILE A 134 -0.01 -2.90 0.17
N TYR A 135 1.06 -2.56 -0.57
CA TYR A 135 0.92 -1.98 -1.91
C TYR A 135 0.39 -3.01 -2.91
N ASP A 136 0.89 -4.24 -2.87
CA ASP A 136 0.34 -5.36 -3.65
C ASP A 136 -1.14 -5.57 -3.29
N ALA A 137 -1.49 -5.54 -2.01
CA ALA A 137 -2.88 -5.67 -1.57
C ALA A 137 -3.77 -4.55 -2.12
N ARG A 138 -3.28 -3.31 -2.17
CA ARG A 138 -4.00 -2.18 -2.78
C ARG A 138 -4.20 -2.38 -4.27
N ASP A 139 -3.13 -2.61 -5.00
CA ASP A 139 -3.15 -2.68 -6.46
C ASP A 139 -4.03 -3.86 -6.92
N LEU A 140 -3.92 -5.00 -6.24
CA LEU A 140 -4.81 -6.15 -6.45
C LEU A 140 -6.27 -5.84 -6.12
N THR A 141 -6.54 -5.14 -5.00
CA THR A 141 -7.89 -4.71 -4.64
C THR A 141 -8.50 -3.83 -5.74
N GLU A 142 -7.76 -2.82 -6.21
CA GLU A 142 -8.23 -1.92 -7.26
C GLU A 142 -8.55 -2.67 -8.55
N ILE A 143 -7.74 -3.68 -8.91
CA ILE A 143 -7.95 -4.49 -10.11
C ILE A 143 -9.15 -5.41 -9.96
N VAL A 144 -9.34 -6.04 -8.79
CA VAL A 144 -10.55 -6.81 -8.50
C VAL A 144 -11.78 -5.90 -8.60
N PHE A 145 -11.77 -4.73 -7.94
CA PHE A 145 -12.86 -3.76 -7.99
C PHE A 145 -13.13 -3.26 -9.40
N ARG A 146 -12.10 -2.95 -10.18
CA ARG A 146 -12.24 -2.55 -11.59
C ARG A 146 -12.89 -3.66 -12.41
N THR A 147 -12.45 -4.90 -12.22
CA THR A 147 -12.99 -6.06 -12.94
C THR A 147 -14.44 -6.35 -12.54
N MET A 148 -14.80 -6.15 -11.27
CA MET A 148 -16.19 -6.20 -10.81
C MET A 148 -17.04 -5.11 -11.46
N ARG A 149 -16.60 -3.85 -11.39
CA ARG A 149 -17.32 -2.69 -11.96
C ARG A 149 -17.57 -2.85 -13.44
N ASP A 150 -16.61 -3.40 -14.18
CA ASP A 150 -16.76 -3.67 -15.61
C ASP A 150 -17.92 -4.64 -15.92
N LEU A 151 -18.35 -5.49 -14.98
CA LEU A 151 -19.52 -6.38 -15.13
C LEU A 151 -20.85 -5.74 -14.70
N MET A 152 -20.78 -4.64 -13.94
CA MET A 152 -21.93 -4.02 -13.31
C MET A 152 -22.49 -2.86 -14.15
N THR A 153 -23.74 -2.47 -13.88
CA THR A 153 -24.27 -1.19 -14.40
C THR A 153 -23.63 -0.02 -13.64
N THR A 154 -23.55 1.15 -14.27
CA THR A 154 -23.05 2.38 -13.61
C THR A 154 -23.86 2.72 -12.35
N GLU A 155 -25.17 2.45 -12.37
CA GLU A 155 -26.05 2.62 -11.21
C GLU A 155 -25.68 1.67 -10.07
N ALA A 156 -25.60 0.36 -10.33
CA ALA A 156 -25.23 -0.63 -9.32
C ALA A 156 -23.83 -0.34 -8.75
N ALA A 157 -22.86 -0.03 -9.61
CA ALA A 157 -21.51 0.34 -9.18
C ALA A 157 -21.49 1.65 -8.36
N GLY A 158 -22.34 2.62 -8.69
CA GLY A 158 -22.51 3.86 -7.93
C GLY A 158 -23.09 3.63 -6.54
N ASN A 159 -24.08 2.73 -6.45
CA ASN A 159 -24.71 2.38 -5.19
C ASN A 159 -23.76 1.59 -4.27
N VAL A 160 -22.93 0.67 -4.81
CA VAL A 160 -21.80 0.07 -4.05
C VAL A 160 -20.89 1.16 -3.50
N ALA A 161 -20.51 2.12 -4.36
CA ALA A 161 -19.63 3.20 -3.97
C ALA A 161 -20.20 4.08 -2.85
N SER A 162 -21.54 4.21 -2.74
CA SER A 162 -22.18 4.98 -1.67
C SER A 162 -22.16 4.26 -0.32
N GLU A 163 -22.32 2.94 -0.29
CA GLU A 163 -22.27 2.17 0.97
C GLU A 163 -20.84 2.10 1.50
N LEU A 164 -19.87 1.93 0.59
CA LEU A 164 -18.44 2.04 0.92
C LEU A 164 -17.99 3.46 1.34
N HIS A 165 -18.90 4.44 1.33
CA HIS A 165 -18.64 5.86 1.62
C HIS A 165 -19.41 6.39 2.85
N THR A 166 -20.10 5.54 3.61
CA THR A 166 -21.02 6.06 4.63
C THR A 166 -20.29 6.53 5.88
N SER A 167 -20.39 7.83 6.20
CA SER A 167 -19.87 8.44 7.42
C SER A 167 -20.45 7.78 8.68
N ALA A 168 -19.56 7.41 9.60
CA ALA A 168 -19.87 6.76 10.86
C ALA A 168 -21.01 7.45 11.62
N VAL A 169 -22.11 6.72 11.86
CA VAL A 169 -23.06 7.06 12.91
C VAL A 169 -22.39 6.74 14.25
N ASP A 170 -22.02 7.80 14.98
CA ASP A 170 -21.58 7.88 16.39
C ASP A 170 -21.17 6.57 17.08
N THR A 171 -20.07 5.98 16.62
CA THR A 171 -19.24 5.06 17.42
C THR A 171 -17.77 5.37 17.11
N ASP A 172 -16.88 5.22 18.11
CA ASP A 172 -15.48 5.68 18.14
C ASP A 172 -14.52 5.08 17.07
N LYS A 173 -15.02 4.54 15.96
CA LYS A 173 -14.26 4.03 14.81
C LYS A 173 -14.40 4.94 13.58
N LYS A 174 -14.11 6.23 13.77
CA LYS A 174 -14.45 7.33 12.86
C LYS A 174 -13.56 7.48 11.61
N ALA A 175 -12.59 6.60 11.35
CA ALA A 175 -11.70 6.72 10.19
C ALA A 175 -12.11 5.81 9.01
N ALA A 176 -12.52 4.56 9.29
CA ALA A 176 -12.48 3.44 8.34
C ALA A 176 -13.38 3.52 7.08
N GLN A 177 -14.32 4.47 6.99
CA GLN A 177 -15.49 4.34 6.10
C GLN A 177 -15.53 5.33 4.92
N GLU A 178 -14.64 6.32 4.85
CA GLU A 178 -14.46 7.15 3.65
C GLU A 178 -13.45 6.55 2.65
N GLU A 179 -12.91 5.38 2.98
CA GLU A 179 -11.59 4.91 2.53
C GLU A 179 -11.71 3.92 1.36
N VAL A 180 -12.54 2.88 1.54
CA VAL A 180 -12.74 1.82 0.54
C VAL A 180 -13.42 2.33 -0.73
N ALA A 181 -14.26 3.37 -0.62
CA ALA A 181 -14.91 3.98 -1.78
C ALA A 181 -13.91 4.59 -2.79
N ASP A 182 -12.74 5.04 -2.35
CA ASP A 182 -11.72 5.59 -3.27
C ASP A 182 -11.04 4.45 -4.05
N LEU A 183 -10.71 3.35 -3.39
CA LEU A 183 -10.25 2.12 -4.06
C LEU A 183 -11.31 1.60 -5.05
N TRP A 184 -12.58 1.61 -4.64
CA TRP A 184 -13.70 1.25 -5.50
C TRP A 184 -13.94 2.26 -6.64
N LYS A 185 -13.50 3.51 -6.55
CA LYS A 185 -13.62 4.46 -7.67
C LYS A 185 -12.41 4.45 -8.58
N ASP A 186 -11.36 3.69 -8.23
CA ASP A 186 -10.02 3.76 -8.81
C ASP A 186 -9.26 5.01 -8.37
N SER A 187 -8.01 4.84 -7.91
CA SER A 187 -7.13 5.96 -7.57
C SER A 187 -6.63 6.71 -8.81
N ASN A 188 -6.67 6.08 -10.00
CA ASN A 188 -6.34 6.75 -11.25
C ASN A 188 -7.51 7.63 -11.74
N PRO A 189 -7.34 8.97 -11.82
CA PRO A 189 -8.42 9.89 -12.15
C PRO A 189 -8.99 9.69 -13.56
N LEU A 190 -8.18 9.21 -14.51
CA LEU A 190 -8.64 8.89 -15.85
C LEU A 190 -9.48 7.62 -15.86
N VAL A 191 -9.06 6.58 -15.14
CA VAL A 191 -9.82 5.33 -15.05
C VAL A 191 -11.14 5.57 -14.32
N ARG A 192 -11.11 6.33 -13.21
CA ARG A 192 -12.28 6.80 -12.46
C ARG A 192 -13.27 7.57 -13.32
N PHE A 193 -12.77 8.46 -14.18
CA PHE A 193 -13.62 9.21 -15.10
C PHE A 193 -14.23 8.29 -16.18
N LEU A 194 -13.40 7.43 -16.78
CA LEU A 194 -13.85 6.54 -17.86
C LEU A 194 -14.85 5.49 -17.37
N SER A 195 -14.75 5.01 -16.12
CA SER A 195 -15.69 4.03 -15.56
C SER A 195 -17.12 4.57 -15.45
N GLN A 196 -17.32 5.89 -15.40
CA GLN A 196 -18.64 6.51 -15.39
C GLN A 196 -19.34 6.48 -16.76
N ILE A 197 -18.57 6.31 -17.83
CA ILE A 197 -19.05 6.43 -19.22
C ILE A 197 -19.09 5.06 -19.91
N ARG A 198 -18.30 4.09 -19.44
CA ARG A 198 -18.21 2.76 -20.06
C ARG A 198 -19.49 1.95 -19.84
N PRO A 199 -20.02 1.29 -20.89
CA PRO A 199 -21.12 0.35 -20.73
C PRO A 199 -20.63 -0.91 -20.03
N LYS A 200 -21.57 -1.62 -19.37
CA LYS A 200 -21.28 -2.93 -18.78
C LYS A 200 -20.72 -3.89 -19.83
N LEU A 201 -19.65 -4.57 -19.48
CA LEU A 201 -19.04 -5.62 -20.28
C LEU A 201 -19.70 -6.96 -19.95
N LYS A 202 -19.58 -7.91 -20.88
CA LYS A 202 -19.99 -9.30 -20.68
C LYS A 202 -18.79 -10.19 -20.92
N PHE A 203 -18.30 -10.82 -19.86
CA PHE A 203 -17.23 -11.79 -19.94
C PHE A 203 -17.38 -12.87 -18.85
N ASP A 204 -16.72 -14.00 -19.05
CA ASP A 204 -16.81 -15.18 -18.19
C ASP A 204 -15.81 -15.15 -17.02
N ASP A 205 -15.92 -16.13 -16.13
CA ASP A 205 -15.02 -16.33 -14.99
C ASP A 205 -13.55 -16.47 -15.41
N LYS A 206 -13.28 -17.17 -16.52
CA LYS A 206 -11.93 -17.28 -17.09
C LYS A 206 -11.35 -15.91 -17.43
N THR A 207 -12.11 -15.05 -18.10
CA THR A 207 -11.67 -13.69 -18.43
C THR A 207 -11.49 -12.84 -17.19
N PHE A 208 -12.34 -13.02 -16.17
CA PHE A 208 -12.22 -12.34 -14.88
C PHE A 208 -10.87 -12.65 -14.20
N PHE A 209 -10.56 -13.94 -14.01
CA PHE A 209 -9.30 -14.34 -13.38
C PHE A 209 -8.08 -14.03 -14.25
N PHE A 210 -8.21 -14.14 -15.57
CA PHE A 210 -7.13 -13.77 -16.50
C PHE A 210 -6.73 -12.31 -16.35
N ARG A 211 -7.70 -11.40 -16.22
CA ARG A 211 -7.41 -9.97 -15.99
C ARG A 211 -6.68 -9.75 -14.67
N ILE A 212 -7.11 -10.42 -13.60
CA ILE A 212 -6.45 -10.31 -12.30
C ILE A 212 -5.01 -10.83 -12.35
N GLU A 213 -4.78 -11.94 -13.05
CA GLU A 213 -3.43 -12.49 -13.20
C GLU A 213 -2.52 -11.59 -14.05
N LYS A 214 -3.03 -11.03 -15.15
CA LYS A 214 -2.22 -10.25 -16.09
C LYS A 214 -2.07 -8.77 -15.73
N GLU A 215 -3.10 -8.17 -15.13
CA GLU A 215 -3.07 -6.76 -14.72
C GLU A 215 -2.53 -6.61 -13.30
N GLY A 216 -2.73 -7.62 -12.42
CA GLY A 216 -2.47 -7.53 -10.99
C GLY A 216 -1.07 -7.91 -10.53
N GLY A 217 -0.24 -8.51 -11.38
CA GLY A 217 1.14 -8.86 -10.99
C GLY A 217 1.21 -9.77 -9.77
N LEU A 218 0.37 -10.80 -9.72
CA LEU A 218 0.17 -11.66 -8.53
C LEU A 218 1.51 -12.13 -7.90
N PRO A 219 1.64 -12.06 -6.56
CA PRO A 219 2.75 -12.68 -5.85
C PRO A 219 2.85 -14.17 -6.19
N LYS A 220 4.08 -14.68 -6.35
CA LYS A 220 4.32 -16.11 -6.68
C LYS A 220 3.74 -17.09 -5.65
N THR A 221 3.43 -16.60 -4.46
CA THR A 221 2.92 -17.36 -3.32
C THR A 221 1.39 -17.43 -3.26
N THR A 222 0.66 -16.64 -4.08
CA THR A 222 -0.79 -16.50 -3.99
C THR A 222 -1.45 -16.60 -5.37
N GLY A 223 -2.51 -17.41 -5.48
CA GLY A 223 -3.29 -17.55 -6.72
C GLY A 223 -4.39 -16.49 -6.89
N PRO A 224 -4.89 -16.29 -8.12
CA PRO A 224 -5.93 -15.28 -8.41
C PRO A 224 -7.21 -15.51 -7.59
N GLN A 225 -7.62 -16.76 -7.40
CA GLN A 225 -8.82 -17.10 -6.62
C GLN A 225 -8.69 -16.72 -5.13
N THR A 226 -7.51 -16.93 -4.54
CA THR A 226 -7.23 -16.57 -3.15
C THR A 226 -7.30 -15.05 -2.95
N VAL A 227 -6.71 -14.28 -3.87
CA VAL A 227 -6.79 -12.81 -3.86
C VAL A 227 -8.24 -12.34 -4.00
N VAL A 228 -8.97 -12.88 -4.99
CA VAL A 228 -10.38 -12.54 -5.22
C VAL A 228 -11.22 -12.81 -3.97
N LYS A 229 -11.08 -14.00 -3.37
CA LYS A 229 -11.82 -14.37 -2.16
C LYS A 229 -11.46 -13.47 -0.98
N ALA A 230 -10.19 -13.08 -0.85
CA ALA A 230 -9.74 -12.15 0.19
C ALA A 230 -10.38 -10.76 0.04
N VAL A 231 -10.36 -10.20 -1.17
CA VAL A 231 -10.99 -8.90 -1.48
C VAL A 231 -12.49 -8.99 -1.27
N PHE A 232 -13.15 -10.04 -1.74
CA PHE A 232 -14.59 -10.24 -1.57
C PHE A 232 -14.98 -10.31 -0.09
N SER A 233 -14.24 -11.09 0.69
CA SER A 233 -14.51 -11.26 2.12
C SER A 233 -14.36 -9.94 2.88
N ALA A 234 -13.28 -9.19 2.61
CA ALA A 234 -13.09 -7.86 3.20
C ALA A 234 -14.18 -6.87 2.75
N THR A 235 -14.60 -6.92 1.49
CA THR A 235 -15.63 -6.01 0.94
C THR A 235 -17.01 -6.28 1.52
N LYS A 236 -17.39 -7.54 1.71
CA LYS A 236 -18.71 -7.90 2.28
C LYS A 236 -18.88 -7.42 3.72
N GLU A 237 -17.79 -7.27 4.48
CA GLU A 237 -17.83 -6.69 5.83
C GLU A 237 -18.19 -5.20 5.83
N GLU A 238 -17.98 -4.50 4.70
CA GLU A 238 -18.22 -3.06 4.55
C GLU A 238 -19.56 -2.74 3.85
N LEU A 239 -20.36 -3.76 3.50
CA LEU A 239 -21.56 -3.64 2.69
C LEU A 239 -22.79 -4.18 3.41
N SER A 240 -23.96 -3.62 3.10
CA SER A 240 -25.24 -4.19 3.55
C SER A 240 -25.52 -5.52 2.86
N ASN A 241 -26.36 -6.36 3.48
CA ASN A 241 -26.79 -7.63 2.88
C ASN A 241 -27.51 -7.43 1.53
N GLU A 242 -28.23 -6.32 1.37
CA GLU A 242 -28.89 -5.95 0.11
C GLU A 242 -27.85 -5.73 -0.99
N ARG A 243 -26.80 -4.94 -0.70
CA ARG A 243 -25.71 -4.69 -1.64
C ARG A 243 -24.93 -5.95 -1.98
N VAL A 244 -24.70 -6.80 -0.98
CA VAL A 244 -24.03 -8.09 -1.16
C VAL A 244 -24.82 -8.99 -2.11
N ALA A 245 -26.15 -9.03 -1.97
CA ALA A 245 -27.01 -9.80 -2.86
C ALA A 245 -27.03 -9.22 -4.29
N GLU A 246 -27.12 -7.90 -4.43
CA GLU A 246 -27.12 -7.23 -5.74
C GLU A 246 -25.81 -7.48 -6.52
N ILE A 247 -24.65 -7.40 -5.87
CA ILE A 247 -23.35 -7.69 -6.51
C ILE A 247 -23.33 -9.12 -7.09
N ALA A 248 -23.88 -10.10 -6.36
CA ALA A 248 -23.88 -11.50 -6.76
C ALA A 248 -24.63 -11.74 -8.08
N GLU A 249 -25.59 -10.89 -8.43
CA GLU A 249 -26.34 -10.98 -9.70
C GLU A 249 -25.48 -10.67 -10.93
N PHE A 250 -24.39 -9.91 -10.76
CA PHE A 250 -23.49 -9.52 -11.83
C PHE A 250 -22.29 -10.46 -12.01
N MET A 251 -21.93 -11.23 -10.98
CA MET A 251 -20.73 -12.08 -11.02
C MET A 251 -20.99 -13.36 -11.84
N PRO A 252 -20.06 -13.76 -12.73
CA PRO A 252 -20.21 -14.96 -13.55
C PRO A 252 -19.70 -16.22 -12.85
N GLY A 253 -20.36 -17.35 -13.09
CA GLY A 253 -19.80 -18.69 -12.84
C GLY A 253 -19.09 -18.86 -11.50
N GLU A 254 -17.83 -19.29 -11.55
CA GLU A 254 -17.00 -19.51 -10.35
C GLU A 254 -16.75 -18.23 -9.54
N VAL A 255 -16.71 -17.05 -10.18
CA VAL A 255 -16.55 -15.77 -9.47
C VAL A 255 -17.73 -15.52 -8.53
N ARG A 256 -18.94 -15.85 -8.97
CA ARG A 256 -20.13 -15.76 -8.11
C ARG A 256 -20.04 -16.72 -6.92
N THR A 257 -19.60 -17.95 -7.16
CA THR A 257 -19.39 -18.92 -6.08
C THR A 257 -18.39 -18.40 -5.06
N LEU A 258 -17.26 -17.84 -5.51
CA LEU A 258 -16.29 -17.20 -4.60
C LEU A 258 -16.90 -16.04 -3.82
N TRP A 259 -17.74 -15.22 -4.45
CA TRP A 259 -18.44 -14.10 -3.78
C TRP A 259 -19.40 -14.60 -2.69
N GLU A 260 -20.16 -15.63 -2.97
CA GLU A 260 -21.13 -16.22 -2.03
C GLU A 260 -20.41 -16.87 -0.84
N GLU A 261 -19.29 -17.56 -1.07
CA GLU A 261 -18.51 -18.26 -0.05
C GLU A 261 -17.57 -17.39 0.80
N ALA A 262 -17.17 -16.21 0.30
CA ALA A 262 -16.23 -15.30 0.96
C ALA A 262 -16.80 -14.65 2.24
#